data_AF-A0A661LAT7-F1
#
_entry.id   AF-A0A661LAT7-F1
#
_cell.length_a   1.000
_cell.length_b   1.000
_cell.length_c   1.000
_cell.angle_alpha   90.00
_cell.angle_beta   90.00
_cell.angle_gamma   90.00
#
_symmetry.space_group_name_H-M   'P 1'
#
loop_
_entity.id
_entity.type
_entity.pdbx_description
1 polymer ?
#
loop_
_entity_poly.entity_id
_entity_poly.type
_entity_poly.pdbx_seq_one_letter_code
_entity_poly.pdbx_strand_id
1 'polypeptide(L)' 'MTMTDPIADLIVRIKNAIMASYDKVEVPSSKIKINIVKILKFEGYIRNYKIIKDSKQGILV' A
#
# COMPACT_ATOMS: atom_id res chain seq x y z
N MET A 1 12.88 13.08 6.91
CA MET A 1 12.56 13.09 5.47
C MET A 1 11.08 13.39 5.33
N THR A 2 10.73 14.50 4.68
CA THR A 2 9.36 14.82 4.32
C THR A 2 8.95 13.93 3.15
N MET A 3 7.83 13.22 3.30
CA MET A 3 7.28 12.38 2.24
C MET A 3 6.62 13.30 1.21
N THR A 4 7.27 13.51 0.07
CA THR A 4 6.80 14.44 -0.95
C THR A 4 5.64 13.88 -1.78
N ASP A 5 5.66 12.57 -2.06
CA ASP A 5 4.61 11.91 -2.83
C ASP A 5 4.21 10.55 -2.21
N PRO A 6 3.04 10.50 -1.53
CA PRO A 6 2.50 9.27 -0.97
C PRO A 6 2.09 8.20 -1.99
N ILE A 7 1.81 8.58 -3.24
CA ILE A 7 1.40 7.66 -4.30
C ILE A 7 2.62 7.00 -4.92
N ALA A 8 3.64 7.78 -5.27
CA ALA A 8 4.90 7.24 -5.80
C ALA A 8 5.56 6.28 -4.81
N ASP A 9 5.58 6.63 -3.52
CA ASP A 9 6.09 5.72 -2.47
C ASP A 9 5.33 4.39 -2.42
N LEU A 10 4.00 4.41 -2.54
CA LEU A 10 3.19 3.19 -2.54
C LEU A 10 3.62 2.25 -3.69
N ILE A 11 3.69 2.79 -4.91
CA ILE A 11 4.02 2.01 -6.12
C ILE A 11 5.45 1.47 -6.03
N VAL A 12 6.41 2.32 -5.64
CA VAL A 12 7.81 1.90 -5.49
C VAL A 12 7.96 0.82 -4.43
N ARG A 13 7.23 0.93 -3.31
CA ARG A 13 7.30 -0.07 -2.23
C ARG A 13 6.70 -1.42 -2.65
N ILE A 14 5.60 -1.42 -3.41
CA ILE A 14 5.03 -2.63 -4.01
C ILE A 14 6.03 -3.27 -4.98
N LYS A 15 6.62 -2.47 -5.90
CA LYS A 15 7.63 -2.95 -6.85
C LYS A 15 8.82 -3.58 -6.13
N ASN A 16 9.36 -2.90 -5.12
CA ASN A 16 10.50 -3.38 -4.36
C ASN A 16 10.18 -4.67 -3.58
N ALA A 17 8.97 -4.79 -3.03
CA ALA A 17 8.54 -6.01 -2.36
C ALA A 17 8.41 -7.20 -3.33
N ILE A 18 7.88 -6.97 -4.54
CA ILE A 18 7.85 -7.99 -5.60
C ILE A 18 9.28 -8.42 -5.96
N MET A 19 10.19 -7.47 -6.15
CA MET A 19 11.60 -7.76 -6.44
C MET A 19 12.29 -8.53 -5.29
N ALA A 20 11.93 -8.23 -4.04
CA ALA A 20 12.42 -8.92 -2.85
C ALA A 20 11.67 -10.23 -2.54
N SER A 21 10.71 -10.64 -3.38
CA SER A 21 9.85 -11.82 -3.17
C SER A 21 9.11 -11.82 -1.83
N TYR A 22 8.69 -10.64 -1.36
CA TYR A 22 7.83 -10.52 -0.18
C TYR A 22 6.35 -10.70 -0.56
N ASP A 23 5.64 -11.51 0.22
CA ASP A 23 4.21 -11.77 0.03
C ASP A 23 3.30 -10.63 0.48
N LYS A 24 3.80 -9.69 1.30
CA LYS A 24 3.02 -8.62 1.94
C LYS A 24 3.81 -7.32 2.00
N VAL A 25 3.12 -6.18 1.96
CA VAL A 25 3.73 -4.85 2.03
C VAL A 25 2.95 -3.98 3.00
N GLU A 26 3.65 -3.40 3.96
CA GLU A 26 3.03 -2.49 4.92
C GLU A 26 3.28 -1.03 4.52
N VAL A 27 2.21 -0.24 4.44
CA VAL A 27 2.25 1.20 4.14
C VAL A 27 1.34 1.98 5.08
N PRO A 28 1.67 3.25 5.39
CA PRO A 28 0.75 4.13 6.09
C PRO A 28 -0.56 4.27 5.29
N SER A 29 -1.69 4.11 5.97
CA SER A 29 -3.00 4.16 5.33
C SER A 29 -3.40 5.60 5.02
N SER A 30 -3.97 5.82 3.84
CA SER A 30 -4.59 7.09 3.45
C SER A 30 -5.78 6.81 2.54
N LYS A 31 -6.76 7.72 2.47
CA LYS A 31 -7.94 7.55 1.63
C LYS A 31 -7.58 7.29 0.17
N ILE A 32 -6.57 7.99 -0.35
CA ILE A 32 -6.08 7.84 -1.72
C ILE A 32 -5.43 6.46 -1.92
N LYS A 33 -4.54 6.04 -1.01
CA LYS A 33 -3.88 4.73 -1.08
C LYS A 33 -4.88 3.58 -1.03
N ILE A 34 -5.92 3.69 -0.20
CA ILE A 34 -6.98 2.69 -0.12
C ILE A 34 -7.73 2.57 -1.46
N ASN A 35 -8.06 3.69 -2.10
CA ASN A 35 -8.72 3.67 -3.42
C ASN A 35 -7.83 3.04 -4.50
N ILE A 36 -6.53 3.35 -4.51
CA ILE A 36 -5.57 2.74 -5.44
C ILE A 36 -5.52 1.22 -5.24
N VAL A 37 -5.33 0.77 -4.01
CA VAL A 37 -5.24 -0.65 -3.66
C VAL A 37 -6.56 -1.38 -3.97
N LYS A 38 -7.71 -0.71 -3.82
CA LYS A 38 -9.01 -1.24 -4.22
C LYS A 38 -9.09 -1.48 -5.73
N ILE A 39 -8.59 -0.54 -6.55
CA ILE A 39 -8.51 -0.70 -8.01
C ILE A 39 -7.55 -1.84 -8.36
N LEU A 40 -6.36 -1.87 -7.76
CA LEU A 40 -5.39 -2.94 -7.99
C LEU A 40 -5.95 -4.33 -7.66
N LYS A 41 -6.80 -4.43 -6.62
CA LYS A 41 -7.50 -5.68 -6.29
C LYS A 41 -8.56 -6.01 -7.35
N PHE A 42 -9.32 -5.02 -7.80
CA PHE A 42 -10.36 -5.21 -8.81
C PHE A 42 -9.79 -5.71 -10.15
N GLU A 43 -8.67 -5.13 -10.58
CA GLU A 43 -7.94 -5.54 -11.78
C GLU A 43 -7.16 -6.86 -11.60
N GLY A 44 -7.12 -7.42 -10.38
CA GLY A 44 -6.46 -8.70 -10.10
C GLY A 44 -4.94 -8.62 -9.89
N TYR A 45 -4.35 -7.43 -9.77
CA TYR A 45 -2.91 -7.25 -9.50
C TYR A 45 -2.51 -7.64 -8.07
N ILE A 46 -3.44 -7.54 -7.12
CA ILE A 46 -3.21 -7.98 -5.73
C ILE A 46 -4.33 -8.92 -5.28
N ARG A 47 -3.98 -9.88 -4.42
CA ARG A 47 -4.95 -10.88 -3.93
C ARG A 47 -5.93 -10.27 -2.93
N ASN A 48 -5.43 -9.56 -1.94
CA ASN A 48 -6.25 -8.94 -0.91
C ASN A 48 -5.49 -7.78 -0.25
N TYR A 49 -6.23 -6.95 0.51
CA TYR A 49 -5.64 -5.94 1.37
C TYR A 49 -6.41 -5.87 2.70
N LYS A 50 -5.75 -5.42 3.76
CA LYS A 50 -6.32 -5.18 5.08
C LYS A 50 -5.92 -3.79 5.59
N ILE A 51 -6.83 -3.17 6.34
CA ILE A 51 -6.56 -1.90 7.02
C ILE A 51 -6.51 -2.20 8.52
N ILE A 52 -5.33 -2.08 9.10
CA ILE A 52 -5.09 -2.21 10.53
C ILE A 52 -5.21 -0.80 11.12
N LYS A 53 -6.18 -0.58 12.01
CA LYS A 53 -6.30 0.71 12.70
C LYS A 53 -5.16 0.84 13.70
N ASP A 54 -4.45 1.96 13.62
CA ASP A 54 -3.44 2.39 14.59
C ASP A 54 -3.86 3.76 15.14
N SER A 55 -3.32 4.15 16.28
CA SER A 55 -3.59 5.40 17.00
C SER A 55 -3.32 6.68 16.18
N LYS A 56 -2.71 6.53 14.99
CA LYS A 56 -2.41 7.62 14.05
C LYS A 56 -3.26 7.52 12.79
N GLN A 57 -2.73 6.92 11.74
CA GLN A 57 -3.30 6.94 10.39
C GLN A 57 -3.70 5.54 9.91
N GLY A 58 -3.46 4.49 10.70
CA GLY A 58 -3.63 3.10 10.31
C GLY A 58 -2.55 2.61 9.34
N ILE A 59 -2.46 1.29 9.19
CA ILE A 59 -1.52 0.59 8.30
C ILE A 59 -2.35 -0.19 7.28
N LEU A 60 -1.97 -0.09 6.01
CA LEU A 60 -2.50 -0.93 4.94
C LEU A 60 -1.49 -2.04 4.64
N VAL A 61 -1.99 -3.28 4.57
CA VAL A 61 -1.22 -4.52 4.34
C VAL A 61 -1.82 -5.33 3.21
#